data_AF-A0A7S4QJ92-F1
#
_entry.id   AF-A0A7S4QJ92-F1
#
_cell.length_a   1.000
_cell.length_b   1.000
_cell.length_c   1.000
_cell.angle_alpha   90.00
_cell.angle_beta   90.00
_cell.angle_gamma   90.00
#
_symmetry.space_group_name_H-M   'P 1'
#
loop_
_entity.id
_entity.type
_entity.pdbx_description
1 polymer ?
#
loop_
_entity_poly.entity_id
_entity_poly.type
_entity_poly.pdbx_seq_one_letter_code
_entity_poly.pdbx_strand_id
1 'polypeptide(L)'
;TCDLSGKDAGTVMAKKLAMATAALGTEFEEELLVVSGEGLPPPPAQFSSGRCPMALAAERALERAAGEGLRLLVAILGPGRGNIARLAAALEGHPDWKAVARRTQISLYSGSFNIRGTTRKDARALAEMVEAAGCVLEDSAHFVWTRQDVLPELRDMATLMPDMATMLEKRNPYLLAAWREFGMEFYAHLIHPMHKKLWARGEALTDEERAVFDAASALYHAGDVEGYCRSILQHESIFGKVTHFKMGTIRSLATGVLNGPLCDCLVFLTRWVEKHAPHLITFGNTGTWDVDFEKGFTGIKEEGGLCRALQPMLVDQPPREAARTLADAVLDTLSAAVACGDGRTASAPPKARKCLAKICDLVCRRQPAPSRGR
;
A
#
# COMPACT_ATOMS: atom_id res chain seq x y z
N THR A 1 -0.90 4.14 -9.92
CA THR A 1 -0.36 5.51 -10.05
C THR A 1 0.67 5.72 -8.95
N CYS A 2 1.62 6.64 -9.14
CA CYS A 2 2.66 6.98 -8.17
C CYS A 2 2.73 8.49 -7.94
N ASP A 3 3.14 8.87 -6.74
CA ASP A 3 3.32 10.23 -6.25
C ASP A 3 4.82 10.54 -6.08
N LEU A 4 5.49 10.81 -7.20
CA LEU A 4 6.95 11.04 -7.23
C LEU A 4 7.39 12.35 -6.56
N SER A 5 6.46 13.25 -6.23
CA SER A 5 6.75 14.47 -5.46
C SER A 5 6.47 14.33 -3.96
N GLY A 6 5.86 13.20 -3.55
CA GLY A 6 5.46 12.94 -2.17
C GLY A 6 5.87 11.54 -1.73
N LYS A 7 4.89 10.66 -1.50
CA LYS A 7 5.12 9.36 -0.86
C LYS A 7 5.99 8.39 -1.66
N ASP A 8 6.17 8.64 -2.96
CA ASP A 8 6.97 7.80 -3.86
C ASP A 8 8.23 8.54 -4.35
N ALA A 9 8.58 9.67 -3.75
CA ALA A 9 9.80 10.43 -4.05
C ALA A 9 11.08 9.67 -3.65
N GLY A 10 12.23 10.16 -4.12
CA GLY A 10 13.53 9.58 -3.79
C GLY A 10 13.68 8.16 -4.33
N THR A 11 14.10 7.22 -3.46
CA THR A 11 14.25 5.81 -3.84
C THR A 11 13.04 4.95 -3.48
N VAL A 12 12.00 5.53 -2.86
CA VAL A 12 10.81 4.80 -2.42
C VAL A 12 10.11 4.09 -3.58
N MET A 13 9.88 4.75 -4.71
CA MET A 13 9.25 4.11 -5.87
C MET A 13 10.07 2.91 -6.37
N ALA A 14 11.39 3.07 -6.51
CA ALA A 14 12.26 1.99 -6.96
C ALA A 14 12.23 0.78 -6.00
N LYS A 15 12.11 1.03 -4.69
CA LYS A 15 11.96 -0.02 -3.68
C LYS A 15 10.59 -0.70 -3.74
N LYS A 16 9.51 0.04 -3.99
CA LYS A 16 8.18 -0.55 -4.26
C LYS A 16 8.20 -1.44 -5.51
N LEU A 17 8.85 -1.00 -6.57
CA LEU A 17 9.06 -1.79 -7.78
C LEU A 17 9.85 -3.06 -7.49
N ALA A 18 10.93 -2.96 -6.72
CA ALA A 18 11.72 -4.10 -6.30
C ALA A 18 10.91 -5.10 -5.47
N MET A 19 10.11 -4.61 -4.52
CA MET A 19 9.21 -5.45 -3.73
C MET A 19 8.18 -6.14 -4.62
N ALA A 20 7.53 -5.40 -5.52
CA ALA A 20 6.52 -5.95 -6.42
C ALA A 20 7.10 -6.99 -7.39
N THR A 21 8.33 -6.76 -7.86
CA THR A 21 9.05 -7.70 -8.75
C THR A 21 9.51 -8.95 -8.00
N ALA A 22 10.05 -8.78 -6.80
CA ALA A 22 10.43 -9.90 -5.94
C ALA A 22 9.20 -10.72 -5.54
N ALA A 23 8.06 -10.06 -5.33
CA ALA A 23 6.80 -10.71 -5.06
C ALA A 23 6.28 -11.41 -6.33
N LEU A 24 5.98 -10.70 -7.41
CA LEU A 24 5.18 -11.19 -8.54
C LEU A 24 5.99 -11.77 -9.71
N GLY A 25 7.32 -11.70 -9.66
CA GLY A 25 8.20 -12.10 -10.76
C GLY A 25 8.55 -10.95 -11.71
N THR A 26 9.52 -11.20 -12.60
CA THR A 26 10.01 -10.16 -13.54
C THR A 26 9.07 -9.87 -14.69
N GLU A 27 8.18 -10.81 -15.03
CA GLU A 27 7.13 -10.60 -16.05
C GLU A 27 6.18 -9.48 -15.63
N PHE A 28 5.94 -9.31 -14.32
CA PHE A 28 5.18 -8.20 -13.79
C PHE A 28 5.79 -6.83 -14.13
N GLU A 29 7.12 -6.69 -14.18
CA GLU A 29 7.77 -5.42 -14.57
C GLU A 29 7.43 -5.03 -16.02
N GLU A 30 7.23 -6.02 -16.91
CA GLU A 30 6.91 -5.80 -18.32
C GLU A 30 5.44 -5.36 -18.52
N GLU A 31 4.57 -5.76 -17.59
CA GLU A 31 3.16 -5.36 -17.55
C GLU A 31 2.91 -4.10 -16.72
N LEU A 32 3.86 -3.73 -15.85
CA LEU A 32 3.71 -2.61 -14.94
C LEU A 32 3.88 -1.27 -15.65
N LEU A 33 2.85 -0.44 -15.55
CA LEU A 33 2.84 0.91 -16.08
C LEU A 33 2.87 1.94 -14.94
N VAL A 34 4.02 2.58 -14.78
CA VAL A 34 4.23 3.65 -13.79
C VAL A 34 3.67 4.97 -14.32
N VAL A 35 2.69 5.52 -13.61
CA VAL A 35 2.00 6.76 -13.99
C VAL A 35 2.22 7.80 -12.89
N SER A 36 3.00 8.85 -13.19
CA SER A 36 3.25 9.99 -12.30
C SER A 36 2.10 10.99 -12.31
N GLY A 37 1.77 11.55 -11.15
CA GLY A 37 0.75 12.59 -10.99
C GLY A 37 1.17 14.00 -11.40
N GLU A 38 2.47 14.31 -11.39
CA GLU A 38 3.02 15.51 -12.03
C GLU A 38 3.49 15.10 -13.42
N GLY A 39 3.13 15.87 -14.45
CA GLY A 39 3.27 15.56 -15.87
C GLY A 39 4.36 14.53 -16.18
N LEU A 40 3.94 13.43 -16.81
CA LEU A 40 4.79 12.28 -17.11
C LEU A 40 6.19 12.72 -17.57
N PRO A 41 7.29 12.22 -16.97
CA PRO A 41 8.51 12.12 -17.77
C PRO A 41 8.15 11.35 -19.05
N PRO A 42 8.68 11.75 -20.22
CA PRO A 42 8.33 11.08 -21.48
C PRO A 42 8.50 9.57 -21.28
N PRO A 43 7.52 8.77 -21.73
CA PRO A 43 7.56 7.36 -21.47
C PRO A 43 8.88 6.77 -22.02
N PRO A 44 9.39 5.67 -21.42
CA PRO A 44 10.54 4.96 -21.98
C PRO A 44 10.35 4.77 -23.48
N ALA A 45 11.42 4.90 -24.28
CA ALA A 45 11.39 4.89 -25.76
C ALA A 45 10.64 3.69 -26.40
N GLN A 46 10.30 2.67 -25.61
CA GLN A 46 9.49 1.51 -25.98
C GLN A 46 7.99 1.84 -26.14
N PHE A 47 7.50 2.98 -25.65
CA PHE A 47 6.14 3.48 -25.88
C PHE A 47 6.13 4.62 -26.92
N SER A 48 6.79 4.38 -28.05
CA SER A 48 6.83 5.29 -29.20
C SER A 48 5.45 5.58 -29.84
N SER A 49 4.38 4.95 -29.34
CA SER A 49 3.01 5.12 -29.85
C SER A 49 2.35 6.44 -29.48
N GLY A 50 2.98 7.26 -28.61
CA GLY A 50 2.40 8.53 -28.13
C GLY A 50 1.14 8.36 -27.25
N ARG A 51 0.74 7.11 -26.94
CA ARG A 51 -0.43 6.83 -26.12
C ARG A 51 -0.11 6.99 -24.63
N CYS A 52 -1.11 7.43 -23.86
CA CYS A 52 -1.05 7.50 -22.41
C CYS A 52 -0.84 6.09 -21.81
N PRO A 53 0.10 5.87 -20.86
CA PRO A 53 0.29 4.56 -20.24
C PRO A 53 -0.99 4.00 -19.59
N MET A 54 -1.85 4.83 -19.00
CA MET A 54 -3.16 4.33 -18.49
C MET A 54 -4.05 3.78 -19.59
N ALA A 55 -4.01 4.35 -20.79
CA ALA A 55 -4.80 3.83 -21.90
C ALA A 55 -4.30 2.46 -22.34
N LEU A 56 -2.97 2.29 -22.45
CA LEU A 56 -2.39 0.99 -22.79
C LEU A 56 -2.67 -0.09 -21.73
N ALA A 57 -2.64 0.27 -20.44
CA ALA A 57 -3.01 -0.64 -19.36
C ALA A 57 -4.47 -1.10 -19.50
N ALA A 58 -5.38 -0.14 -19.76
CA ALA A 58 -6.80 -0.39 -19.94
C ALA A 58 -7.07 -1.30 -21.14
N GLU A 59 -6.47 -0.99 -22.30
CA GLU A 59 -6.57 -1.78 -23.54
C GLU A 59 -6.18 -3.25 -23.28
N ARG A 60 -4.97 -3.50 -22.75
CA ARG A 60 -4.48 -4.86 -22.47
C ARG A 60 -5.37 -5.62 -21.50
N ALA A 61 -5.83 -4.96 -20.43
CA ALA A 61 -6.70 -5.57 -19.44
C ALA A 61 -8.06 -5.94 -20.05
N LEU A 62 -8.59 -5.11 -20.94
CA LEU A 62 -9.86 -5.36 -21.63
C LEU A 62 -9.76 -6.45 -22.68
N GLU A 63 -8.73 -6.43 -23.52
CA GLU A 63 -8.48 -7.47 -24.52
C GLU A 63 -8.40 -8.85 -23.85
N ARG A 64 -7.66 -8.94 -22.74
CA ARG A 64 -7.56 -10.18 -21.96
C ARG A 64 -8.88 -10.59 -21.32
N ALA A 65 -9.58 -9.66 -20.66
CA ALA A 65 -10.85 -9.95 -20.01
C ALA A 65 -11.96 -10.35 -21.00
N ALA A 66 -11.95 -9.77 -22.19
CA ALA A 66 -12.87 -10.11 -23.26
C ALA A 66 -12.52 -11.47 -23.87
N GLY A 67 -11.26 -11.69 -24.28
CA GLY A 67 -10.82 -12.90 -24.96
C GLY A 67 -10.91 -14.17 -24.10
N GLU A 68 -10.60 -14.06 -22.80
CA GLU A 68 -10.63 -15.18 -21.86
C GLU A 68 -11.95 -15.27 -21.09
N GLY A 69 -12.88 -14.33 -21.30
CA GLY A 69 -14.13 -14.29 -20.54
C GLY A 69 -13.92 -14.04 -19.05
N LEU A 70 -12.87 -13.30 -18.66
CA LEU A 70 -12.58 -13.01 -17.25
C LEU A 70 -13.40 -11.84 -16.69
N ARG A 71 -13.47 -11.80 -15.36
CA ARG A 71 -13.94 -10.65 -14.59
C ARG A 71 -12.79 -9.64 -14.42
N LEU A 72 -13.04 -8.38 -14.75
CA LEU A 72 -12.08 -7.30 -14.51
C LEU A 72 -12.24 -6.75 -13.10
N LEU A 73 -11.13 -6.63 -12.35
CA LEU A 73 -11.08 -5.88 -11.09
C LEU A 73 -10.31 -4.57 -11.32
N VAL A 74 -10.98 -3.45 -11.09
CA VAL A 74 -10.36 -2.13 -11.06
C VAL A 74 -10.10 -1.75 -9.60
N ALA A 75 -8.85 -1.86 -9.17
CA ALA A 75 -8.42 -1.52 -7.81
C ALA A 75 -7.71 -0.15 -7.79
N ILE A 76 -8.25 0.79 -7.02
CA ILE A 76 -7.72 2.16 -6.88
C ILE A 76 -6.99 2.26 -5.54
N LEU A 77 -5.66 2.20 -5.62
CA LEU A 77 -4.75 2.14 -4.45
C LEU A 77 -3.88 3.39 -4.32
N GLY A 78 -4.29 4.51 -4.91
CA GLY A 78 -3.48 5.72 -4.92
C GLY A 78 -4.28 6.96 -5.34
N PRO A 79 -3.69 8.15 -5.19
CA PRO A 79 -4.35 9.40 -5.55
C PRO A 79 -4.74 9.43 -7.02
N GLY A 80 -5.91 10.01 -7.30
CA GLY A 80 -6.44 10.15 -8.65
C GLY A 80 -5.53 11.01 -9.52
N ARG A 81 -5.38 12.30 -9.18
CA ARG A 81 -4.58 13.28 -9.93
C ARG A 81 -4.85 13.26 -11.45
N GLY A 82 -6.12 13.07 -11.83
CA GLY A 82 -6.58 12.96 -13.21
C GLY A 82 -6.43 11.57 -13.84
N ASN A 83 -5.76 10.62 -13.17
CA ASN A 83 -5.51 9.29 -13.73
C ASN A 83 -6.72 8.38 -13.71
N ILE A 84 -7.64 8.55 -12.75
CA ILE A 84 -8.90 7.77 -12.72
C ILE A 84 -9.75 8.21 -13.90
N ALA A 85 -9.83 9.52 -14.16
CA ALA A 85 -10.54 10.04 -15.33
C ALA A 85 -9.94 9.58 -16.66
N ARG A 86 -8.60 9.47 -16.74
CA ARG A 86 -7.92 8.92 -17.94
C ARG A 86 -8.17 7.43 -18.12
N LEU A 87 -8.16 6.66 -17.03
CA LEU A 87 -8.50 5.24 -17.05
C LEU A 87 -9.94 5.04 -17.53
N ALA A 88 -10.91 5.76 -16.95
CA ALA A 88 -12.31 5.68 -17.36
C ALA A 88 -12.49 5.98 -18.86
N ALA A 89 -11.92 7.09 -19.34
CA ALA A 89 -11.98 7.44 -20.76
C ALA A 89 -11.35 6.39 -21.67
N ALA A 90 -10.25 5.75 -21.24
CA ALA A 90 -9.63 4.68 -22.00
C ALA A 90 -10.46 3.39 -22.02
N LEU A 91 -11.05 3.02 -20.89
CA LEU A 91 -11.98 1.89 -20.82
C LEU A 91 -13.19 2.15 -21.73
N GLU A 92 -13.85 3.29 -21.58
CA GLU A 92 -15.04 3.66 -22.35
C GLU A 92 -14.81 3.75 -23.87
N GLY A 93 -13.60 4.17 -24.27
CA GLY A 93 -13.22 4.24 -25.69
C GLY A 93 -12.95 2.87 -26.33
N HIS A 94 -12.81 1.80 -25.54
CA HIS A 94 -12.48 0.48 -26.05
C HIS A 94 -13.74 -0.28 -26.50
N PRO A 95 -13.74 -0.96 -27.67
CA PRO A 95 -14.92 -1.63 -28.21
C PRO A 95 -15.49 -2.72 -27.28
N ASP A 96 -14.63 -3.45 -26.57
CA ASP A 96 -15.04 -4.54 -25.68
C ASP A 96 -15.58 -4.07 -24.32
N TRP A 97 -15.49 -2.78 -24.00
CA TRP A 97 -15.84 -2.30 -22.67
C TRP A 97 -17.29 -2.61 -22.30
N LYS A 98 -18.24 -2.47 -23.23
CA LYS A 98 -19.65 -2.78 -22.94
C LYS A 98 -19.85 -4.25 -22.51
N ALA A 99 -19.09 -5.18 -23.09
CA ALA A 99 -19.17 -6.60 -22.75
C ALA A 99 -18.46 -6.92 -21.42
N VAL A 100 -17.36 -6.22 -21.11
CA VAL A 100 -16.57 -6.44 -19.89
C VAL A 100 -17.15 -5.70 -18.68
N ALA A 101 -17.73 -4.51 -18.87
CA ALA A 101 -18.24 -3.62 -17.82
C ALA A 101 -19.20 -4.36 -16.88
N ARG A 102 -20.16 -5.11 -17.42
CA ARG A 102 -21.17 -5.86 -16.63
C ARG A 102 -20.60 -6.92 -15.70
N ARG A 103 -19.33 -7.30 -15.92
CA ARG A 103 -18.61 -8.27 -15.08
C ARG A 103 -17.50 -7.60 -14.29
N THR A 104 -17.35 -6.28 -14.40
CA THR A 104 -16.29 -5.51 -13.75
C THR A 104 -16.64 -5.25 -12.29
N GLN A 105 -15.63 -5.29 -11.44
CA GLN A 105 -15.71 -4.84 -10.05
C GLN A 105 -14.81 -3.64 -9.86
N ILE A 106 -15.22 -2.72 -9.00
CA ILE A 106 -14.46 -1.51 -8.69
C ILE A 106 -14.26 -1.43 -7.19
N SER A 107 -13.00 -1.29 -6.78
CA SER A 107 -12.62 -1.20 -5.37
C SER A 107 -11.65 -0.05 -5.16
N LEU A 108 -11.81 0.63 -4.04
CA LEU A 108 -11.04 1.82 -3.65
C LEU A 108 -10.48 1.59 -2.25
N TYR A 109 -9.24 2.02 -2.04
CA TYR A 109 -8.70 2.26 -0.70
C TYR A 109 -8.68 3.77 -0.43
N SER A 110 -9.57 4.26 0.44
CA SER A 110 -9.77 5.71 0.69
C SER A 110 -8.94 6.30 1.83
N GLY A 111 -7.71 5.83 2.04
CA GLY A 111 -6.79 6.52 2.94
C GLY A 111 -6.62 8.00 2.56
N SER A 112 -6.45 8.90 3.55
CA SER A 112 -6.30 10.35 3.26
C SER A 112 -5.19 10.66 2.24
N PHE A 113 -4.10 9.89 2.23
CA PHE A 113 -3.03 10.00 1.23
C PHE A 113 -3.44 9.52 -0.17
N ASN A 114 -4.39 8.61 -0.26
CA ASN A 114 -4.89 7.99 -1.49
C ASN A 114 -6.05 8.77 -2.09
N ILE A 115 -6.69 9.64 -1.31
CA ILE A 115 -7.75 10.55 -1.78
C ILE A 115 -7.21 11.95 -2.07
N ARG A 116 -6.14 12.38 -1.38
CA ARG A 116 -5.54 13.70 -1.60
C ARG A 116 -5.08 13.86 -3.06
N GLY A 117 -5.57 14.91 -3.71
CA GLY A 117 -5.27 15.20 -5.11
C GLY A 117 -6.19 14.46 -6.10
N THR A 118 -7.17 13.70 -5.63
CA THR A 118 -8.29 13.26 -6.47
C THR A 118 -9.07 14.49 -6.91
N THR A 119 -9.23 14.65 -8.22
CA THR A 119 -9.95 15.78 -8.80
C THR A 119 -11.46 15.52 -8.85
N ARG A 120 -12.27 16.56 -9.02
CA ARG A 120 -13.71 16.38 -9.29
C ARG A 120 -13.97 15.52 -10.53
N LYS A 121 -13.09 15.61 -11.54
CA LYS A 121 -13.15 14.79 -12.76
C LYS A 121 -12.89 13.31 -12.44
N ASP A 122 -11.91 13.01 -11.60
CA ASP A 122 -11.64 11.64 -11.15
C ASP A 122 -12.82 11.04 -10.40
N ALA A 123 -13.40 11.80 -9.47
CA ALA A 123 -14.52 11.33 -8.65
C ALA A 123 -15.78 11.07 -9.50
N ARG A 124 -16.07 11.95 -10.48
CA ARG A 124 -17.16 11.73 -11.43
C ARG A 124 -16.89 10.50 -12.32
N ALA A 125 -15.70 10.40 -12.88
CA ALA A 125 -15.31 9.26 -13.71
C ALA A 125 -15.39 7.92 -12.96
N LEU A 126 -15.05 7.91 -11.66
CA LEU A 126 -15.24 6.75 -10.81
C LEU A 126 -16.72 6.37 -10.70
N ALA A 127 -17.59 7.34 -10.44
CA ALA A 127 -19.04 7.10 -10.36
C ALA A 127 -19.61 6.58 -11.69
N GLU A 128 -19.19 7.16 -12.82
CA GLU A 128 -19.58 6.73 -14.17
C GLU A 128 -19.13 5.29 -14.46
N MET A 129 -17.90 4.91 -14.09
CA MET A 129 -17.43 3.53 -14.22
C MET A 129 -18.27 2.55 -13.36
N VAL A 130 -18.63 2.94 -12.14
CA VAL A 130 -19.47 2.12 -11.23
C VAL A 130 -20.86 1.91 -11.82
N GLU A 131 -21.45 2.98 -12.38
CA GLU A 131 -22.75 2.92 -13.05
C GLU A 131 -22.70 2.03 -14.31
N ALA A 132 -21.69 2.24 -15.17
CA ALA A 132 -21.50 1.44 -16.38
C ALA A 132 -21.31 -0.06 -16.06
N ALA A 133 -20.55 -0.36 -14.99
CA ALA A 133 -20.37 -1.72 -14.52
C ALA A 133 -21.63 -2.33 -13.89
N GLY A 134 -22.59 -1.49 -13.47
CA GLY A 134 -23.77 -1.92 -12.71
C GLY A 134 -23.40 -2.51 -11.36
N CYS A 135 -22.29 -2.08 -10.76
CA CYS A 135 -21.79 -2.58 -9.49
C CYS A 135 -21.99 -1.56 -8.35
N VAL A 136 -21.55 -1.92 -7.16
CA VAL A 136 -21.42 -1.01 -6.00
C VAL A 136 -19.93 -0.74 -5.81
N LEU A 137 -19.56 0.51 -5.55
CA LEU A 137 -18.18 0.85 -5.19
C LEU A 137 -17.85 0.26 -3.82
N GLU A 138 -16.83 -0.58 -3.74
CA GLU A 138 -16.28 -1.00 -2.46
C GLU A 138 -15.18 -0.06 -2.01
N ASP A 139 -15.42 0.63 -0.90
CA ASP A 139 -14.44 1.54 -0.30
C ASP A 139 -13.85 0.94 0.98
N SER A 140 -12.67 0.32 0.88
CA SER A 140 -11.95 -0.27 2.01
C SER A 140 -11.20 0.81 2.79
N ALA A 141 -11.87 1.57 3.67
CA ALA A 141 -11.22 2.58 4.52
C ALA A 141 -10.52 1.93 5.74
N HIS A 142 -9.24 2.26 6.00
CA HIS A 142 -8.42 1.57 7.03
C HIS A 142 -9.06 1.48 8.41
N PHE A 143 -9.50 2.61 8.98
CA PHE A 143 -10.04 2.64 10.33
C PHE A 143 -11.42 1.99 10.43
N VAL A 144 -12.21 2.02 9.34
CA VAL A 144 -13.51 1.34 9.27
C VAL A 144 -13.30 -0.17 9.16
N TRP A 145 -12.34 -0.58 8.33
CA TRP A 145 -12.05 -1.99 8.08
C TRP A 145 -11.44 -2.69 9.30
N THR A 146 -10.37 -2.10 9.85
CA THR A 146 -9.52 -2.78 10.85
C THR A 146 -10.13 -2.85 12.25
N ARG A 147 -11.06 -1.94 12.60
CA ARG A 147 -11.72 -1.88 13.92
C ARG A 147 -10.79 -2.32 15.06
N GLN A 148 -9.71 -1.57 15.25
CA GLN A 148 -8.63 -1.93 16.16
C GLN A 148 -9.08 -2.03 17.63
N ASP A 149 -10.24 -1.44 17.94
CA ASP A 149 -10.99 -1.58 19.19
C ASP A 149 -11.60 -2.98 19.40
N VAL A 150 -11.92 -3.67 18.31
CA VAL A 150 -12.53 -5.01 18.30
C VAL A 150 -11.49 -6.11 18.09
N LEU A 151 -10.53 -5.91 17.19
CA LEU A 151 -9.44 -6.87 16.92
C LEU A 151 -8.08 -6.15 16.98
N PRO A 152 -7.48 -6.00 18.17
CA PRO A 152 -6.24 -5.24 18.38
C PRO A 152 -5.05 -5.71 17.54
N GLU A 153 -5.05 -6.97 17.09
CA GLU A 153 -4.03 -7.55 16.21
C GLU A 153 -3.93 -6.84 14.87
N LEU A 154 -5.01 -6.20 14.40
CA LEU A 154 -5.04 -5.41 13.16
C LEU A 154 -4.50 -3.98 13.32
N ARG A 155 -3.86 -3.67 14.45
CA ARG A 155 -3.23 -2.37 14.64
C ARG A 155 -2.10 -2.12 13.63
N ASP A 156 -1.33 -3.16 13.30
CA ASP A 156 -0.23 -3.13 12.36
C ASP A 156 0.12 -4.55 11.86
N MET A 157 0.90 -4.63 10.78
CA MET A 157 1.27 -5.92 10.18
C MET A 157 2.17 -6.74 11.11
N ALA A 158 3.03 -6.11 11.89
CA ALA A 158 3.93 -6.80 12.82
C ALA A 158 3.17 -7.52 13.94
N THR A 159 2.03 -6.98 14.37
CA THR A 159 1.17 -7.61 15.38
C THR A 159 0.30 -8.72 14.77
N LEU A 160 -0.21 -8.51 13.56
CA LEU A 160 -0.97 -9.54 12.83
C LEU A 160 -0.10 -10.73 12.44
N MET A 161 1.16 -10.48 12.03
CA MET A 161 2.09 -11.47 11.51
C MET A 161 3.47 -11.34 12.17
N PRO A 162 3.63 -11.71 13.45
CA PRO A 162 4.90 -11.56 14.17
C PRO A 162 6.07 -12.32 13.52
N ASP A 163 5.78 -13.46 12.88
CA ASP A 163 6.78 -14.29 12.22
C ASP A 163 7.02 -13.93 10.73
N MET A 164 6.46 -12.83 10.24
CA MET A 164 6.53 -12.44 8.81
C MET A 164 7.96 -12.40 8.28
N ALA A 165 8.90 -11.85 9.05
CA ALA A 165 10.31 -11.77 8.64
C ALA A 165 10.91 -13.17 8.43
N THR A 166 10.76 -14.06 9.42
CA THR A 166 11.24 -15.44 9.38
C THR A 166 10.59 -16.23 8.23
N MET A 167 9.30 -16.00 7.97
CA MET A 167 8.60 -16.65 6.86
C MET A 167 9.12 -16.18 5.51
N LEU A 168 9.26 -14.86 5.31
CA LEU A 168 9.80 -14.31 4.07
C LEU A 168 11.26 -14.69 3.86
N GLU A 169 12.08 -14.76 4.91
CA GLU A 169 13.47 -15.23 4.79
C GLU A 169 13.55 -16.65 4.19
N LYS A 170 12.65 -17.54 4.64
CA LYS A 170 12.60 -18.93 4.16
C LYS A 170 12.00 -19.06 2.76
N ARG A 171 10.99 -18.25 2.43
CA ARG A 171 10.23 -18.38 1.16
C ARG A 171 10.77 -17.48 0.04
N ASN A 172 11.16 -16.26 0.36
CA ASN A 172 11.65 -15.27 -0.59
C ASN A 172 12.54 -14.22 0.11
N PRO A 173 13.84 -14.53 0.32
CA PRO A 173 14.76 -13.62 1.01
C PRO A 173 14.97 -12.29 0.26
N TYR A 174 14.75 -12.25 -1.06
CA TYR A 174 14.81 -11.02 -1.84
C TYR A 174 13.64 -10.07 -1.53
N LEU A 175 12.42 -10.61 -1.39
CA LEU A 175 11.26 -9.84 -0.95
C LEU A 175 11.47 -9.31 0.47
N LEU A 176 12.01 -10.13 1.38
CA LEU A 176 12.37 -9.67 2.73
C LEU A 176 13.35 -8.49 2.69
N ALA A 177 14.42 -8.60 1.89
CA ALA A 177 15.42 -7.55 1.78
C ALA A 177 14.84 -6.26 1.18
N ALA A 178 14.07 -6.38 0.09
CA ALA A 178 13.39 -5.24 -0.53
C ALA A 178 12.40 -4.57 0.43
N TRP A 179 11.65 -5.36 1.20
CA TRP A 179 10.71 -4.86 2.20
C TRP A 179 11.43 -4.13 3.34
N ARG A 180 12.55 -4.66 3.84
CA ARG A 180 13.36 -3.97 4.86
C ARG A 180 13.88 -2.63 4.36
N GLU A 181 14.43 -2.60 3.15
CA GLU A 181 14.93 -1.35 2.55
C GLU A 181 13.81 -0.33 2.31
N PHE A 182 12.64 -0.79 1.86
CA PHE A 182 11.44 0.03 1.73
C PHE A 182 10.98 0.55 3.09
N GLY A 183 10.80 -0.34 4.05
CA GLY A 183 10.34 -0.04 5.41
C GLY A 183 11.23 1.00 6.07
N MET A 184 12.55 0.83 6.04
CA MET A 184 13.49 1.80 6.61
C MET A 184 13.30 3.20 6.05
N GLU A 185 13.23 3.36 4.72
CA GLU A 185 13.08 4.69 4.11
C GLU A 185 11.67 5.25 4.31
N PHE A 186 10.63 4.48 3.96
CA PHE A 186 9.26 4.93 4.03
C PHE A 186 8.84 5.26 5.47
N TYR A 187 9.17 4.40 6.43
CA TYR A 187 8.84 4.62 7.83
C TYR A 187 9.64 5.73 8.49
N ALA A 188 10.92 5.91 8.13
CA ALA A 188 11.69 7.05 8.62
C ALA A 188 10.99 8.37 8.32
N HIS A 189 10.37 8.54 7.14
CA HIS A 189 9.62 9.75 6.80
C HIS A 189 8.40 9.95 7.71
N LEU A 190 7.72 8.87 8.09
CA LEU A 190 6.56 8.94 8.98
C LEU A 190 6.92 9.37 10.39
N ILE A 191 8.14 9.13 10.86
CA ILE A 191 8.59 9.45 12.22
C ILE A 191 9.65 10.56 12.26
N HIS A 192 9.82 11.30 11.16
CA HIS A 192 10.76 12.41 11.09
C HIS A 192 10.58 13.36 12.29
N PRO A 193 11.66 13.83 12.95
CA PRO A 193 11.55 14.64 14.18
C PRO A 193 10.65 15.87 14.05
N MET A 194 10.70 16.53 12.89
CA MET A 194 9.88 17.70 12.55
C MET A 194 8.46 17.39 12.04
N HIS A 195 8.04 16.13 12.03
CA HIS A 195 6.74 15.75 11.49
C HIS A 195 5.61 16.25 12.40
N LYS A 196 4.73 17.12 11.89
CA LYS A 196 3.63 17.77 12.66
C LYS A 196 2.76 16.83 13.49
N LYS A 197 2.51 15.61 12.99
CA LYS A 197 1.74 14.55 13.68
C LYS A 197 2.61 13.51 14.42
N LEU A 198 3.84 13.82 14.81
CA LEU A 198 4.65 12.90 15.62
C LEU A 198 4.03 12.76 17.01
N TRP A 199 3.71 13.90 17.63
CA TRP A 199 3.13 13.99 18.98
C TRP A 199 1.61 13.93 18.94
N ALA A 200 1.02 13.28 19.94
CA ALA A 200 -0.42 13.28 20.15
C ALA A 200 -0.92 14.72 20.41
N ARG A 201 -2.17 15.00 20.06
CA ARG A 201 -2.72 16.36 20.13
C ARG A 201 -2.78 16.82 21.59
N GLY A 202 -2.12 17.93 21.90
CA GLY A 202 -2.09 18.52 23.24
C GLY A 202 -0.95 18.02 24.13
N GLU A 203 -0.17 17.04 23.66
CA GLU A 203 0.96 16.48 24.40
C GLU A 203 2.25 17.24 24.05
N ALA A 204 2.56 18.29 24.81
CA ALA A 204 3.84 18.98 24.70
C ALA A 204 4.92 18.25 25.50
N LEU A 205 6.14 18.20 24.94
CA LEU A 205 7.32 17.78 25.70
C LEU A 205 7.67 18.84 26.74
N THR A 206 8.07 18.42 27.95
CA THR A 206 8.74 19.30 28.91
C THR A 206 10.12 19.72 28.39
N ASP A 207 10.77 20.67 29.06
CA ASP A 207 12.11 21.11 28.66
C ASP A 207 13.15 19.98 28.77
N GLU A 208 13.04 19.13 29.79
CA GLU A 208 13.90 17.96 29.97
C GLU A 208 13.66 16.91 28.88
N GLU A 209 12.39 16.59 28.61
CA GLU A 209 12.00 15.68 27.54
C GLU A 209 12.43 16.19 26.16
N ARG A 210 12.37 17.51 25.96
CA ARG A 210 12.82 18.16 24.73
C ARG A 210 14.33 18.02 24.56
N ALA A 211 15.12 18.27 25.60
CA ALA A 211 16.58 18.10 25.53
C ALA A 211 16.96 16.65 25.17
N VAL A 212 16.27 15.67 25.77
CA VAL A 212 16.46 14.24 25.44
C VAL A 212 16.03 13.94 24.00
N PHE A 213 14.88 14.45 23.57
CA PHE A 213 14.39 14.27 22.21
C PHE A 213 15.28 14.94 21.15
N ASP A 214 15.87 16.10 21.45
CA ASP A 214 16.79 16.79 20.55
C ASP A 214 18.08 15.98 20.36
N ALA A 215 18.58 15.35 21.42
CA ALA A 215 19.69 14.41 21.33
C ALA A 215 19.34 13.17 20.48
N ALA A 216 18.15 12.59 20.67
CA ALA A 216 17.66 11.51 19.81
C ALA A 216 17.55 11.96 18.35
N SER A 217 17.01 13.16 18.10
CA SER A 217 16.81 13.73 16.77
C SER A 217 18.13 13.93 16.02
N ALA A 218 19.22 14.22 16.72
CA ALA A 218 20.55 14.29 16.12
C ALA A 218 20.97 12.94 15.49
N LEU A 219 20.58 11.80 16.08
CA LEU A 219 20.83 10.47 15.50
C LEU A 219 20.10 10.30 14.16
N TYR A 220 18.83 10.74 14.10
CA TYR A 220 18.05 10.71 12.86
C TYR A 220 18.73 11.52 11.75
N HIS A 221 19.18 12.74 12.06
CA HIS A 221 19.86 13.61 11.09
C HIS A 221 21.24 13.09 10.67
N ALA A 222 21.90 12.31 11.53
CA ALA A 222 23.12 11.58 11.18
C ALA A 222 22.87 10.32 10.33
N GLY A 223 21.59 9.96 10.08
CA GLY A 223 21.19 8.77 9.33
C GLY A 223 21.01 7.52 10.19
N ASP A 224 21.20 7.60 11.51
CA ASP A 224 20.97 6.51 12.46
C ASP A 224 19.50 6.50 12.94
N VAL A 225 18.61 6.11 12.03
CA VAL A 225 17.17 6.02 12.31
C VAL A 225 16.87 4.96 13.38
N GLU A 226 17.63 3.86 13.41
CA GLU A 226 17.44 2.81 14.41
C GLU A 226 17.81 3.30 15.82
N GLY A 227 18.97 3.95 15.96
CA GLY A 227 19.41 4.57 17.21
C GLY A 227 18.44 5.65 17.69
N TYR A 228 17.93 6.49 16.77
CA TYR A 228 16.86 7.45 17.07
C TYR A 228 15.62 6.77 17.68
N CYS A 229 15.11 5.72 17.04
CA CYS A 229 13.94 4.99 17.54
C CYS A 229 14.22 4.29 18.88
N ARG A 230 15.39 3.67 19.05
CA ARG A 230 15.81 3.05 20.32
C ARG A 230 15.89 4.09 21.45
N SER A 231 16.44 5.27 21.17
CA SER A 231 16.50 6.36 22.15
C SER A 231 15.10 6.80 22.58
N ILE A 232 14.16 7.01 21.66
CA ILE A 232 12.78 7.36 22.03
C ILE A 232 12.14 6.27 22.90
N LEU A 233 12.30 4.99 22.55
CA LEU A 233 11.69 3.88 23.31
C LEU A 233 12.24 3.72 24.73
N GLN A 234 13.49 4.10 24.96
CA GLN A 234 14.11 4.05 26.29
C GLN A 234 13.52 5.10 27.25
N HIS A 235 12.88 6.14 26.71
CA HIS A 235 12.27 7.22 27.49
C HIS A 235 10.74 7.13 27.44
N GLU A 236 10.15 6.36 28.37
CA GLU A 236 8.71 6.09 28.40
C GLU A 236 7.84 7.35 28.40
N SER A 237 8.27 8.43 29.07
CA SER A 237 7.53 9.70 29.10
C SER A 237 7.45 10.38 27.73
N ILE A 238 8.50 10.25 26.91
CA ILE A 238 8.52 10.75 25.52
C ILE A 238 7.71 9.81 24.63
N PHE A 239 7.93 8.50 24.75
CA PHE A 239 7.25 7.52 23.92
C PHE A 239 5.74 7.50 24.15
N GLY A 240 5.28 7.69 25.38
CA GLY A 240 3.86 7.80 25.73
C GLY A 240 3.14 8.99 25.07
N LYS A 241 3.89 10.02 24.65
CA LYS A 241 3.36 11.20 23.93
C LYS A 241 3.37 11.04 22.41
N VAL A 242 3.97 9.97 21.88
CA VAL A 242 3.94 9.67 20.45
C VAL A 242 2.51 9.33 20.03
N THR A 243 2.08 9.83 18.87
CA THR A 243 0.76 9.51 18.33
C THR A 243 0.62 8.00 18.14
N HIS A 244 -0.47 7.41 18.64
CA HIS A 244 -0.69 5.96 18.70
C HIS A 244 -0.34 5.21 17.40
N PHE A 245 -0.81 5.69 16.24
CA PHE A 245 -0.55 5.04 14.95
C PHE A 245 0.92 5.06 14.49
N LYS A 246 1.80 5.82 15.14
CA LYS A 246 3.25 5.86 14.88
C LYS A 246 4.08 5.02 15.85
N MET A 247 3.49 4.63 16.98
CA MET A 247 4.21 3.85 18.01
C MET A 247 4.68 2.50 17.45
N GLY A 248 3.86 1.82 16.65
CA GLY A 248 4.23 0.57 15.97
C GLY A 248 5.40 0.75 15.00
N THR A 249 5.47 1.90 14.33
CA THR A 249 6.59 2.26 13.44
C THR A 249 7.90 2.44 14.19
N ILE A 250 7.88 3.18 15.30
CA ILE A 250 9.07 3.38 16.14
C ILE A 250 9.56 2.04 16.73
N ARG A 251 8.63 1.22 17.26
CA ARG A 251 8.96 -0.12 17.79
C ARG A 251 9.60 -1.00 16.73
N SER A 252 9.00 -1.09 15.55
CA SER A 252 9.50 -1.88 14.42
C SER A 252 10.90 -1.46 13.99
N LEU A 253 11.14 -0.15 13.85
CA LEU A 253 12.45 0.36 13.45
C LEU A 253 13.51 0.16 14.53
N ALA A 254 13.15 0.27 15.82
CA ALA A 254 14.11 0.08 16.91
C ALA A 254 14.52 -1.38 17.14
N THR A 255 13.62 -2.34 16.85
CA THR A 255 13.85 -3.77 17.11
C THR A 255 14.20 -4.55 15.84
N GLY A 256 14.10 -3.93 14.66
CA GLY A 256 14.27 -4.60 13.38
C GLY A 256 13.12 -5.54 13.00
N VAL A 257 12.02 -5.54 13.76
CA VAL A 257 10.81 -6.33 13.43
C VAL A 257 10.23 -5.81 12.11
N LEU A 258 9.95 -6.70 11.18
CA LEU A 258 9.39 -6.35 9.89
C LEU A 258 7.93 -5.90 10.06
N ASN A 259 7.66 -4.64 9.76
CA ASN A 259 6.30 -4.08 9.74
C ASN A 259 5.90 -3.72 8.30
N GLY A 260 4.60 -3.58 8.08
CA GLY A 260 3.98 -3.37 6.78
C GLY A 260 2.79 -2.41 6.90
N PRO A 261 2.51 -1.58 5.88
CA PRO A 261 1.26 -0.84 5.85
C PRO A 261 0.11 -1.83 5.61
N LEU A 262 -0.50 -2.37 6.68
CA LEU A 262 -1.67 -3.26 6.59
C LEU A 262 -2.78 -2.65 5.71
N CYS A 263 -2.88 -1.32 5.72
CA CYS A 263 -3.80 -0.56 4.90
C CYS A 263 -3.68 -0.82 3.39
N ASP A 264 -2.48 -1.10 2.89
CA ASP A 264 -2.25 -1.35 1.46
C ASP A 264 -2.75 -2.73 1.01
N CYS A 265 -3.01 -3.64 1.96
CA CYS A 265 -3.52 -4.97 1.70
C CYS A 265 -5.05 -5.05 1.71
N LEU A 266 -5.75 -4.01 2.19
CA LEU A 266 -7.17 -4.12 2.57
C LEU A 266 -8.10 -4.46 1.41
N VAL A 267 -7.86 -3.92 0.21
CA VAL A 267 -8.69 -4.25 -0.96
C VAL A 267 -8.60 -5.75 -1.27
N PHE A 268 -7.41 -6.33 -1.24
CA PHE A 268 -7.22 -7.75 -1.51
C PHE A 268 -7.67 -8.63 -0.35
N LEU A 269 -7.45 -8.15 0.89
CA LEU A 269 -7.88 -8.83 2.09
C LEU A 269 -9.41 -8.94 2.15
N THR A 270 -10.14 -7.87 1.82
CA THR A 270 -11.60 -7.92 1.68
C THR A 270 -12.02 -9.01 0.70
N ARG A 271 -11.42 -9.05 -0.49
CA ARG A 271 -11.76 -10.05 -1.51
C ARG A 271 -11.48 -11.48 -1.07
N TRP A 272 -10.37 -11.68 -0.38
CA TRP A 272 -10.05 -12.99 0.17
C TRP A 272 -11.07 -13.39 1.24
N VAL A 273 -11.42 -12.47 2.15
CA VAL A 273 -12.36 -12.73 3.25
C VAL A 273 -13.76 -13.00 2.73
N GLU A 274 -14.28 -12.21 1.78
CA GLU A 274 -15.58 -12.47 1.14
C GLU A 274 -15.68 -13.88 0.55
N LYS A 275 -14.58 -14.38 -0.02
CA LYS A 275 -14.54 -15.69 -0.67
C LYS A 275 -14.39 -16.84 0.32
N HIS A 276 -13.53 -16.71 1.34
CA HIS A 276 -13.12 -17.83 2.19
C HIS A 276 -13.66 -17.76 3.62
N ALA A 277 -13.97 -16.57 4.11
CA ALA A 277 -14.45 -16.35 5.46
C ALA A 277 -15.50 -15.21 5.54
N PRO A 278 -16.59 -15.26 4.74
CA PRO A 278 -17.54 -14.16 4.62
C PRO A 278 -18.22 -13.80 5.96
N HIS A 279 -18.26 -14.72 6.92
CA HIS A 279 -18.78 -14.48 8.27
C HIS A 279 -17.94 -13.50 9.11
N LEU A 280 -16.70 -13.19 8.69
CA LEU A 280 -15.83 -12.23 9.38
C LEU A 280 -16.11 -10.78 9.00
N ILE A 281 -16.78 -10.55 7.86
CA ILE A 281 -16.98 -9.22 7.30
C ILE A 281 -18.47 -8.89 7.21
N THR A 282 -18.78 -7.63 7.45
CA THR A 282 -20.11 -7.05 7.24
C THR A 282 -19.97 -5.77 6.42
N PHE A 283 -21.08 -5.36 5.81
CA PHE A 283 -21.18 -4.14 5.01
C PHE A 283 -22.05 -3.14 5.76
N GLY A 284 -21.65 -2.82 7.00
CA GLY A 284 -22.46 -2.02 7.94
C GLY A 284 -22.80 -0.62 7.44
N ASN A 285 -21.93 -0.04 6.60
CA ASN A 285 -22.15 1.25 5.95
C ASN A 285 -22.47 1.03 4.47
N THR A 286 -23.72 1.28 4.09
CA THR A 286 -24.15 1.30 2.68
C THR A 286 -24.83 2.63 2.38
N GLY A 287 -24.75 3.07 1.13
CA GLY A 287 -25.35 4.32 0.71
C GLY A 287 -24.69 4.86 -0.54
N THR A 288 -24.39 6.15 -0.53
CA THR A 288 -23.74 6.88 -1.62
C THR A 288 -22.38 7.39 -1.20
N TRP A 289 -21.37 7.19 -2.05
CA TRP A 289 -19.99 7.62 -1.81
C TRP A 289 -19.84 9.12 -1.99
N ASP A 290 -19.20 9.76 -1.02
CA ASP A 290 -18.93 11.20 -1.04
C ASP A 290 -17.44 11.49 -0.86
N VAL A 291 -17.00 12.63 -1.40
CA VAL A 291 -15.61 13.10 -1.30
C VAL A 291 -15.60 14.54 -0.80
N ASP A 292 -14.98 14.75 0.36
CA ASP A 292 -14.59 16.08 0.83
C ASP A 292 -13.24 16.44 0.17
N PHE A 293 -13.30 17.16 -0.96
CA PHE A 293 -12.12 17.57 -1.72
C PHE A 293 -11.21 18.54 -0.96
N GLU A 294 -11.75 19.29 0.01
CA GLU A 294 -10.99 20.26 0.79
C GLU A 294 -10.16 19.55 1.85
N LYS A 295 -10.79 18.63 2.60
CA LYS A 295 -10.12 17.90 3.67
C LYS A 295 -9.39 16.65 3.19
N GLY A 296 -9.73 16.15 1.99
CA GLY A 296 -9.16 14.93 1.41
C GLY A 296 -9.64 13.66 2.10
N PHE A 297 -10.94 13.60 2.45
CA PHE A 297 -11.58 12.43 3.06
C PHE A 297 -12.73 11.94 2.19
N THR A 298 -13.11 10.68 2.35
CA THR A 298 -14.34 10.12 1.80
C THR A 298 -15.28 9.69 2.91
N GLY A 299 -16.52 9.44 2.55
CA GLY A 299 -17.50 8.81 3.43
C GLY A 299 -18.60 8.14 2.63
N ILE A 300 -19.43 7.38 3.34
CA ILE A 300 -20.68 6.86 2.82
C ILE A 300 -21.81 7.61 3.53
N LYS A 301 -22.70 8.22 2.75
CA LYS A 301 -23.90 8.93 3.20
C LYS A 301 -25.14 8.15 2.78
N GLU A 302 -26.26 8.32 3.48
CA GLU A 302 -27.54 7.72 3.07
C GLU A 302 -27.92 8.13 1.64
N GLU A 303 -27.87 9.44 1.35
CA GLU A 303 -28.20 10.01 0.04
C GLU A 303 -27.27 11.18 -0.35
N GLY A 304 -27.33 11.59 -1.63
CA GLY A 304 -26.66 12.80 -2.13
C GLY A 304 -25.17 12.65 -2.49
N GLY A 305 -24.61 11.45 -2.38
CA GLY A 305 -23.26 11.14 -2.89
C GLY A 305 -23.23 10.88 -4.40
N LEU A 306 -22.05 10.53 -4.91
CA LEU A 306 -21.73 10.41 -6.33
C LEU A 306 -22.19 9.09 -6.95
N CYS A 307 -22.04 7.97 -6.24
CA CYS A 307 -22.45 6.65 -6.70
C CYS A 307 -22.77 5.74 -5.53
N ARG A 308 -23.46 4.63 -5.78
CA ARG A 308 -23.70 3.60 -4.77
C ARG A 308 -22.38 3.03 -4.25
N ALA A 309 -22.27 2.92 -2.93
CA ALA A 309 -21.08 2.38 -2.28
C ALA A 309 -21.40 1.60 -1.01
N LEU A 310 -20.45 0.76 -0.63
CA LEU A 310 -20.40 0.05 0.64
C LEU A 310 -18.99 0.13 1.24
N GLN A 311 -18.91 0.02 2.56
CA GLN A 311 -17.66 -0.02 3.31
C GLN A 311 -17.57 -1.36 4.04
N PRO A 312 -16.67 -2.25 3.61
CA PRO A 312 -16.41 -3.50 4.31
C PRO A 312 -15.79 -3.21 5.69
N MET A 313 -16.26 -3.93 6.70
CA MET A 313 -15.74 -3.86 8.07
C MET A 313 -15.83 -5.21 8.77
N LEU A 314 -14.98 -5.43 9.78
CA LEU A 314 -15.15 -6.59 10.65
C LEU A 314 -16.48 -6.54 11.40
N VAL A 315 -17.06 -7.73 11.62
CA VAL A 315 -18.19 -7.93 12.52
C VAL A 315 -17.87 -7.46 13.94
N ASP A 316 -18.89 -7.09 14.73
CA ASP A 316 -18.71 -6.54 16.08
C ASP A 316 -18.04 -7.51 17.06
N GLN A 317 -18.21 -8.81 16.83
CA GLN A 317 -17.67 -9.88 17.67
C GLN A 317 -17.00 -10.92 16.76
N PRO A 318 -15.81 -10.61 16.22
CA PRO A 318 -15.11 -11.57 15.40
C PRO A 318 -14.75 -12.78 16.27
N PRO A 319 -14.80 -14.00 15.69
CA PRO A 319 -14.40 -15.19 16.43
C PRO A 319 -12.91 -15.11 16.81
N ARG A 320 -12.50 -15.87 17.83
CA ARG A 320 -11.12 -15.79 18.39
C ARG A 320 -10.04 -16.07 17.35
N GLU A 321 -10.35 -16.88 16.35
CA GLU A 321 -9.49 -17.25 15.25
C GLU A 321 -9.39 -16.20 14.13
N ALA A 322 -10.18 -15.12 14.17
CA ALA A 322 -10.23 -14.13 13.09
C ALA A 322 -8.85 -13.54 12.76
N ALA A 323 -8.06 -13.16 13.78
CA ALA A 323 -6.71 -12.64 13.56
C ALA A 323 -5.83 -13.65 12.81
N ARG A 324 -5.90 -14.94 13.19
CA ARG A 324 -5.16 -16.00 12.51
C ARG A 324 -5.62 -16.17 11.07
N THR A 325 -6.94 -16.20 10.82
CA THR A 325 -7.51 -16.31 9.47
C THR A 325 -7.07 -15.14 8.58
N LEU A 326 -7.02 -13.92 9.12
CA LEU A 326 -6.55 -12.74 8.37
C LEU A 326 -5.04 -12.77 8.12
N ALA A 327 -4.25 -13.26 9.08
CA ALA A 327 -2.83 -13.49 8.90
C ALA A 327 -2.57 -14.54 7.79
N ASP A 328 -3.35 -15.62 7.78
CA ASP A 328 -3.29 -16.65 6.73
C ASP A 328 -3.67 -16.06 5.36
N ALA A 329 -4.68 -15.18 5.29
CA ALA A 329 -5.07 -14.51 4.05
C ALA A 329 -3.96 -13.60 3.48
N VAL A 330 -3.29 -12.84 4.34
CA VAL A 330 -2.12 -12.03 3.94
C VAL A 330 -0.99 -12.94 3.49
N LEU A 331 -0.73 -14.03 4.23
CA LEU A 331 0.30 -15.00 3.88
C LEU A 331 0.02 -15.68 2.54
N ASP A 332 -1.21 -16.09 2.27
CA ASP A 332 -1.63 -16.67 1.01
C ASP A 332 -1.41 -15.69 -0.14
N THR A 333 -1.77 -14.43 0.07
CA THR A 333 -1.56 -13.36 -0.92
C THR A 333 -0.07 -13.15 -1.22
N LEU A 334 0.76 -13.07 -0.17
CA LEU A 334 2.21 -12.95 -0.31
C LEU A 334 2.81 -14.20 -0.97
N SER A 335 2.34 -15.39 -0.62
CA SER A 335 2.87 -16.66 -1.13
C SER A 335 2.48 -16.93 -2.57
N ALA A 336 1.24 -16.59 -2.94
CA ALA A 336 0.78 -16.64 -4.32
C ALA A 336 1.61 -15.70 -5.20
N ALA A 337 1.96 -14.52 -4.69
CA ALA A 337 2.90 -13.65 -5.37
C ALA A 337 4.24 -14.38 -5.55
N VAL A 338 4.90 -14.81 -4.47
CA VAL A 338 6.22 -15.47 -4.53
C VAL A 338 6.25 -16.65 -5.51
N ALA A 339 5.19 -17.46 -5.55
CA ALA A 339 5.08 -18.59 -6.47
C ALA A 339 5.08 -18.16 -7.95
N CYS A 340 4.53 -16.99 -8.29
CA CYS A 340 4.64 -16.41 -9.63
C CYS A 340 6.08 -15.98 -9.96
N GLY A 341 6.86 -15.58 -8.95
CA GLY A 341 8.26 -15.15 -9.12
C GLY A 341 9.30 -16.28 -9.16
N ASP A 342 8.94 -17.51 -8.77
CA ASP A 342 9.89 -18.60 -8.51
C ASP A 342 10.48 -19.29 -9.75
N GLY A 343 10.20 -18.77 -10.96
CA GLY A 343 11.17 -18.68 -12.07
C GLY A 343 11.97 -19.92 -12.49
N ARG A 344 11.58 -21.14 -12.10
CA ARG A 344 12.11 -22.39 -12.69
C ARG A 344 11.75 -22.51 -14.18
N THR A 345 10.98 -21.56 -14.70
CA THR A 345 10.82 -21.30 -16.12
C THR A 345 11.26 -19.86 -16.44
N ALA A 346 12.31 -19.78 -17.29
CA ALA A 346 12.73 -18.67 -18.12
C ALA A 346 13.59 -17.53 -17.51
N SER A 347 14.58 -17.15 -18.31
CA SER A 347 15.63 -16.16 -18.07
C SER A 347 15.10 -14.77 -17.69
N ALA A 348 15.36 -14.33 -16.46
CA ALA A 348 15.11 -12.95 -16.05
C ALA A 348 15.79 -11.93 -17.00
N PRO A 349 15.09 -10.88 -17.46
CA PRO A 349 15.63 -9.86 -18.35
C PRO A 349 16.91 -9.17 -17.78
N PRO A 350 17.85 -8.72 -18.63
CA PRO A 350 19.11 -8.11 -18.18
C PRO A 350 18.96 -6.88 -17.26
N LYS A 351 17.83 -6.15 -17.32
CA LYS A 351 17.57 -4.97 -16.48
C LYS A 351 17.14 -5.35 -15.06
N ALA A 352 16.26 -6.35 -14.90
CA ALA A 352 15.91 -6.90 -13.60
C ALA A 352 17.15 -7.45 -12.88
N ARG A 353 18.05 -8.12 -13.62
CA ARG A 353 19.36 -8.55 -13.07
C ARG A 353 20.23 -7.40 -12.58
N LYS A 354 20.21 -6.23 -13.23
CA LYS A 354 20.96 -5.04 -12.75
C LYS A 354 20.31 -4.41 -11.51
N CYS A 355 18.99 -4.41 -11.42
CA CYS A 355 18.27 -3.91 -10.25
C CYS A 355 18.48 -4.86 -9.05
N LEU A 356 18.28 -6.16 -9.26
CA LEU A 356 18.61 -7.22 -8.29
C LEU A 356 20.09 -7.19 -7.92
N ALA A 357 21.02 -7.03 -8.86
CA ALA A 357 22.45 -6.91 -8.55
C ALA A 357 22.75 -5.67 -7.71
N LYS A 358 22.10 -4.53 -7.96
CA LYS A 358 22.23 -3.32 -7.12
C LYS A 358 21.63 -3.52 -5.72
N ILE A 359 20.50 -4.21 -5.62
CA ILE A 359 19.86 -4.57 -4.34
C ILE A 359 20.75 -5.55 -3.58
N CYS A 360 21.27 -6.59 -4.24
CA CYS A 360 22.25 -7.51 -3.67
C CYS A 360 23.52 -6.78 -3.24
N ASP A 361 24.05 -5.85 -4.04
CA ASP A 361 25.21 -5.03 -3.65
C ASP A 361 24.90 -4.15 -2.42
N LEU A 362 23.70 -3.56 -2.35
CA LEU A 362 23.24 -2.77 -1.21
C LEU A 362 23.09 -3.63 0.07
N VAL A 363 22.55 -4.84 -0.07
CA VAL A 363 22.35 -5.80 1.02
C VAL A 363 23.69 -6.37 1.50
N CYS A 364 24.59 -6.75 0.58
CA CYS A 364 25.90 -7.31 0.91
C CYS A 364 26.86 -6.26 1.51
N ARG A 365 26.76 -4.98 1.13
CA ARG A 365 27.57 -3.89 1.71
C ARG A 365 27.16 -3.48 3.13
N ARG A 366 25.95 -3.87 3.57
CA ARG A 366 25.43 -3.57 4.92
C ARG A 366 25.64 -4.68 5.93
N GLN A 367 26.14 -5.85 5.55
CA GLN A 367 26.55 -6.84 6.53
C GLN A 367 27.84 -6.37 7.21
N PRO A 368 27.87 -6.20 8.55
CA PRO A 368 29.12 -5.92 9.24
C PRO A 368 30.09 -7.07 8.95
N ALA A 369 31.32 -6.72 8.59
CA ALA A 369 32.37 -7.72 8.36
C ALA A 369 32.40 -8.67 9.57
N PRO A 370 32.40 -10.00 9.37
CA PRO A 370 32.42 -10.94 10.47
C PRO A 370 33.57 -10.55 11.40
N SER A 371 33.23 -10.29 12.67
CA SER A 371 34.22 -9.94 13.68
C SER A 371 35.25 -11.06 13.66
N ARG A 372 36.46 -10.73 13.22
CA ARG A 372 37.58 -11.66 13.35
C ARG A 372 37.82 -11.76 14.85
N GLY A 373 37.28 -12.83 15.45
CA GLY A 373 37.58 -13.20 16.82
C GLY A 373 39.09 -13.21 16.98
N ARG A 374 39.57 -12.33 17.87
CA ARG A 374 40.93 -12.38 18.39
C ARG A 374 40.90 -13.12 19.71
#